data_AF-A0A0C5DKP6-F1
#
_entry.id   AF-A0A0C5DKP6-F1
#
_cell.length_a   1.000
_cell.length_b   1.000
_cell.length_c   1.000
_cell.angle_alpha   90.00
_cell.angle_beta   90.00
_cell.angle_gamma   90.00
#
_symmetry.space_group_name_H-M   'P 1'
#
loop_
_entity.id
_entity.type
_entity.pdbx_description
1 polymer ?
#
loop_
_entity_poly.entity_id
_entity_poly.type
_entity_poly.pdbx_seq_one_letter_code
_entity_poly.pdbx_strand_id
1 'polypeptide(L)'
;LMELLTHRVPPGVDDAAKVKASFLAALAHGDITVELISKSKATQLPGTMVGGYNVHPLIELLDDTEVGAIAAESLKKTLLMFDFFNDVALKAKDGNPHAKAVVQSWADAERFTSRPEVASSITVTVFKVPGETNTDDLSPAPDAWSRPDIPLHSLAMLKNTRDGAAFKP
;
A
#
# COMPACT_ATOMS: atom_id res chain seq x y z
N LEU A 1 1.15 19.42 5.03
CA LEU A 1 2.12 18.49 5.64
C LEU A 1 1.57 17.07 5.76
N MET A 2 0.47 16.83 6.50
CA MET A 2 -0.07 15.47 6.69
C MET A 2 -0.50 14.76 5.40
N GLU A 3 -1.06 15.47 4.42
CA GLU A 3 -1.43 14.90 3.12
C GLU A 3 -0.20 14.38 2.37
N LEU A 4 0.90 15.13 2.36
CA LEU A 4 2.18 14.71 1.76
C LEU A 4 2.70 13.43 2.42
N LEU A 5 2.80 13.42 3.76
CA LEU A 5 3.28 12.26 4.50
C LEU A 5 2.41 11.03 4.27
N THR A 6 1.09 11.20 4.19
CA THR A 6 0.14 10.09 4.08
C THR A 6 0.08 9.54 2.66
N HIS A 7 0.05 10.40 1.63
CA HIS A 7 -0.35 10.02 0.27
C HIS A 7 0.72 10.27 -0.81
N ARG A 8 1.83 10.95 -0.51
CA ARG A 8 2.85 11.34 -1.51
C ARG A 8 4.21 10.68 -1.29
N VAL A 9 4.27 9.62 -0.49
CA VAL A 9 5.48 8.81 -0.30
C VAL A 9 5.24 7.42 -0.87
N PRO A 10 6.11 6.90 -1.75
CA PRO A 10 6.00 5.52 -2.23
C PRO A 10 5.95 4.51 -1.07
N PRO A 11 5.19 3.41 -1.21
CA PRO A 11 5.20 2.33 -0.24
C PRO A 11 6.39 1.38 -0.47
N GLY A 12 6.49 0.32 0.33
CA GLY A 12 7.47 -0.74 0.08
C GLY A 12 8.87 -0.42 0.61
N VAL A 13 9.87 -0.71 -0.22
CA VAL A 13 11.31 -0.62 0.10
C VAL A 13 12.01 0.52 -0.62
N ASP A 14 11.25 1.53 -1.07
CA ASP A 14 11.79 2.77 -1.62
C ASP A 14 12.57 3.57 -0.55
N ASP A 15 13.56 4.36 -0.97
CA ASP A 15 14.37 5.16 -0.05
C ASP A 15 13.53 6.17 0.75
N ALA A 16 12.52 6.79 0.13
CA ALA A 16 11.61 7.68 0.84
C ALA A 16 10.70 6.91 1.82
N ALA A 17 10.30 5.68 1.45
CA ALA A 17 9.56 4.79 2.34
C ALA A 17 10.38 4.44 3.58
N LYS A 18 11.69 4.19 3.43
CA LYS A 18 12.60 3.92 4.54
C LYS A 18 12.61 5.08 5.56
N VAL A 19 12.82 6.30 5.08
CA VAL A 19 12.84 7.51 5.94
C VAL A 19 11.49 7.69 6.64
N LYS A 20 10.38 7.54 5.92
CA LYS A 20 9.03 7.61 6.48
C LYS A 20 8.80 6.53 7.55
N ALA A 21 9.16 5.28 7.29
CA ALA A 21 8.98 4.18 8.23
C ALA A 21 9.78 4.41 9.51
N SER A 22 11.06 4.79 9.40
CA SER A 22 11.90 5.08 10.57
C SER A 22 11.38 6.25 11.39
N PHE A 23 10.92 7.34 10.75
CA PHE A 23 10.32 8.48 11.44
C PHE A 23 9.03 8.12 12.18
N LEU A 24 8.14 7.36 11.53
CA LEU A 24 6.88 6.91 12.14
C LEU A 24 7.12 5.89 13.26
N ALA A 25 8.11 5.01 13.11
CA ALA A 25 8.51 4.09 14.18
C ALA A 25 9.00 4.86 15.41
N ALA A 26 9.92 5.81 15.26
CA ALA A 26 10.43 6.61 16.37
C ALA A 26 9.30 7.36 17.11
N LEU A 27 8.29 7.85 16.39
CA LEU A 27 7.09 8.45 17.01
C LEU A 27 6.21 7.42 17.73
N ALA A 28 6.01 6.23 17.13
CA ALA A 28 5.16 5.19 17.68
C ALA A 28 5.78 4.50 18.90
N HIS A 29 7.11 4.42 18.98
CA HIS A 29 7.85 3.93 20.15
C HIS A 29 8.07 5.01 21.22
N GLY A 30 7.82 6.28 20.89
CA GLY A 30 7.95 7.40 21.83
C GLY A 30 9.37 7.95 21.96
N ASP A 31 10.29 7.58 21.06
CA ASP A 31 11.67 8.09 21.02
C ASP A 31 11.71 9.59 20.67
N ILE A 32 10.74 10.05 19.88
CA ILE A 32 10.55 11.45 19.52
C ILE A 32 9.07 11.83 19.65
N THR A 33 8.80 13.13 19.75
CA THR A 33 7.44 13.67 19.79
C THR A 33 7.26 14.77 18.74
N VAL A 34 6.09 14.80 18.12
CA VAL A 34 5.70 15.81 17.13
C VAL A 34 4.25 16.18 17.38
N GLU A 35 3.96 17.48 17.50
CA GLU A 35 2.62 18.01 17.84
C GLU A 35 1.53 17.54 16.86
N LEU A 36 1.86 17.41 15.57
CA LEU A 36 0.91 17.05 14.53
C LEU A 36 0.63 15.56 14.40
N ILE A 37 1.41 14.68 15.06
CA ILE A 37 1.31 13.22 14.90
C ILE A 37 1.32 12.56 16.27
N SER A 38 0.16 12.09 16.72
CA SER A 38 0.06 11.28 17.93
C SER A 38 0.71 9.90 17.75
N LYS A 39 1.07 9.25 18.86
CA LYS A 39 1.57 7.87 18.88
C LYS A 39 0.63 6.92 18.13
N SER A 40 -0.66 6.98 18.44
CA SER A 40 -1.73 6.24 17.73
C SER A 40 -1.71 6.46 16.21
N LYS A 41 -1.55 7.71 15.74
CA LYS A 41 -1.48 8.01 14.31
C LYS A 41 -0.18 7.49 13.68
N ALA A 42 0.93 7.58 14.41
CA ALA A 42 2.22 7.05 14.02
C ALA A 42 2.23 5.52 13.93
N THR A 43 1.41 4.81 14.72
CA THR A 43 1.18 3.36 14.59
C THR A 43 0.25 3.01 13.44
N GLN A 44 -0.73 3.87 13.13
CA GLN A 44 -1.70 3.61 12.05
C GLN A 44 -1.08 3.78 10.64
N LEU A 45 -0.28 4.83 10.42
CA LEU A 45 0.24 5.18 9.09
C LEU A 45 1.16 4.10 8.47
N PRO A 46 2.03 3.40 9.21
CA PRO A 46 2.80 2.28 8.69
C PRO A 46 1.93 1.17 8.09
N GLY A 47 0.68 0.99 8.56
CA GLY A 47 -0.26 0.04 7.99
C GLY A 47 -0.66 0.30 6.53
N THR A 48 -0.43 1.50 6.01
CA THR A 48 -0.71 1.86 4.61
C THR A 48 0.51 1.75 3.70
N MET A 49 1.67 1.34 4.22
CA MET A 49 2.94 1.28 3.48
C MET A 49 3.14 -0.04 2.72
N VAL A 50 2.09 -0.86 2.63
CA VAL A 50 1.99 -2.14 1.87
C VAL A 50 2.86 -3.28 2.41
N GLY A 51 4.10 -3.01 2.82
CA GLY A 51 5.07 -3.97 3.33
C GLY A 51 6.51 -3.42 3.26
N GLY A 52 7.48 -4.17 3.80
CA GLY A 52 8.88 -3.72 3.86
C GLY A 52 9.23 -3.09 5.21
N TYR A 53 9.77 -1.87 5.20
CA TYR A 53 10.33 -1.21 6.41
C TYR A 53 9.31 -0.95 7.53
N ASN A 54 8.01 -0.99 7.21
CA ASN A 54 6.93 -0.78 8.17
C ASN A 54 6.57 -2.04 9.00
N VAL A 55 6.96 -3.24 8.56
CA VAL A 55 6.43 -4.49 9.15
C VAL A 55 7.01 -4.75 10.54
N HIS A 56 8.34 -4.71 10.68
CA HIS A 56 8.99 -5.02 11.96
C HIS A 56 8.56 -4.06 13.10
N PRO A 57 8.54 -2.73 12.91
CA PRO A 57 8.04 -1.81 13.95
C PRO A 57 6.60 -2.11 14.39
N LEU A 58 5.71 -2.49 13.46
CA LEU A 58 4.34 -2.86 13.81
C LEU A 58 4.29 -4.15 14.66
N ILE A 59 5.19 -5.10 14.44
CA ILE A 59 5.29 -6.34 15.22
C ILE A 59 5.79 -6.06 16.63
N GLU A 60 6.77 -5.15 16.77
CA GLU A 60 7.27 -4.72 18.08
C GLU A 60 6.16 -4.06 18.90
N LEU A 61 5.34 -3.23 18.28
CA LEU A 61 4.23 -2.53 18.93
C LEU A 61 3.07 -3.44 19.36
N LEU A 62 3.04 -4.72 18.99
CA LEU A 62 2.01 -5.66 19.46
C LEU A 62 1.99 -5.84 20.97
N ASP A 63 3.11 -5.56 21.67
CA ASP A 63 3.17 -5.64 23.14
C ASP A 63 2.80 -4.30 23.83
N ASP A 64 2.62 -3.23 23.06
CA ASP A 64 2.33 -1.90 23.59
C ASP A 64 0.89 -1.80 24.08
N THR A 65 0.70 -1.33 25.32
CA THR A 65 -0.61 -1.26 25.98
C THR A 65 -1.54 -0.20 25.42
N GLU A 66 -1.00 0.83 24.75
CA GLU A 66 -1.78 1.92 24.17
C GLU A 66 -2.10 1.65 22.69
N VAL A 67 -1.12 1.16 21.93
CA VAL A 67 -1.23 1.08 20.46
C VAL A 67 -1.16 -0.35 19.90
N GLY A 68 -1.03 -1.39 20.72
CA GLY A 68 -0.95 -2.78 20.26
C GLY A 68 -2.17 -3.24 19.46
N ALA A 69 -3.36 -2.78 19.82
CA ALA A 69 -4.57 -3.00 19.02
C ALA A 69 -4.50 -2.34 17.64
N ILE A 70 -3.92 -1.13 17.53
CA ILE A 70 -3.78 -0.40 16.27
C ILE A 70 -2.74 -1.08 15.37
N ALA A 71 -1.65 -1.55 15.96
CA ALA A 71 -0.63 -2.33 15.27
C ALA A 71 -1.23 -3.64 14.71
N ALA A 72 -2.02 -4.35 15.52
CA ALA A 72 -2.73 -5.54 15.08
C ALA A 72 -3.66 -5.27 13.90
N GLU A 73 -4.50 -4.24 13.95
CA GLU A 73 -5.39 -3.87 12.84
C GLU A 73 -4.65 -3.57 11.53
N SER A 74 -3.42 -3.07 11.62
CA SER A 74 -2.54 -2.86 10.47
C SER A 74 -1.96 -4.17 9.94
N LEU A 75 -1.48 -5.05 10.83
CA LEU A 75 -0.90 -6.35 10.45
C LEU A 75 -1.93 -7.32 9.88
N LYS A 76 -3.16 -7.34 10.38
CA LYS A 76 -4.29 -8.11 9.80
C LYS A 76 -4.48 -7.85 8.31
N LYS A 77 -4.22 -6.61 7.88
CA LYS A 77 -4.38 -6.16 6.50
C LYS A 77 -3.10 -6.25 5.68
N THR A 78 -1.95 -6.58 6.27
CA THR A 78 -0.66 -6.64 5.56
C THR A 78 -0.48 -8.02 4.90
N LEU A 79 -0.29 -8.07 3.57
CA LEU A 79 0.00 -9.33 2.86
C LEU A 79 1.49 -9.64 2.76
N LEU A 80 2.32 -8.61 2.63
CA LEU A 80 3.76 -8.76 2.38
C LEU A 80 4.50 -9.05 3.70
N MET A 81 4.03 -10.04 4.45
CA MET A 81 4.62 -10.48 5.72
C MET A 81 5.87 -11.34 5.50
N PHE A 82 5.86 -12.21 4.48
CA PHE A 82 6.95 -13.16 4.22
C PHE A 82 7.40 -13.86 5.53
N ASP A 83 8.70 -13.86 5.82
CA ASP A 83 9.25 -14.51 7.01
C ASP A 83 8.86 -13.82 8.34
N PHE A 84 8.45 -12.54 8.31
CA PHE A 84 7.94 -11.84 9.49
C PHE A 84 6.63 -12.45 10.03
N PHE A 85 5.97 -13.32 9.26
CA PHE A 85 4.90 -14.16 9.77
C PHE A 85 5.35 -14.93 11.03
N ASN A 86 6.58 -15.45 11.03
CA ASN A 86 7.09 -16.28 12.13
C ASN A 86 7.21 -15.48 13.45
N ASP A 87 7.56 -14.20 13.37
CA ASP A 87 7.66 -13.32 14.55
C ASP A 87 6.29 -13.08 15.19
N VAL A 88 5.25 -12.88 14.37
CA VAL A 88 3.87 -12.76 14.85
C VAL A 88 3.37 -14.09 15.40
N ALA A 89 3.65 -15.19 14.72
CA ALA A 89 3.26 -16.53 15.16
C ALA A 89 3.91 -16.90 16.51
N LEU A 90 5.19 -16.55 16.70
CA LEU A 90 5.90 -16.75 17.96
C LEU A 90 5.26 -15.94 19.09
N LYS A 91 5.03 -14.63 18.89
CA LYS A 91 4.31 -13.79 19.89
C LYS A 91 2.92 -14.33 20.21
N ALA A 92 2.19 -14.84 19.22
CA ALA A 92 0.89 -15.45 19.42
C ALA A 92 0.99 -16.73 20.28
N LYS A 93 1.98 -17.58 20.01
CA LYS A 93 2.28 -18.79 20.79
C LYS A 93 2.65 -18.45 22.24
N ASP A 94 3.40 -17.38 22.44
CA ASP A 94 3.83 -16.89 23.75
C ASP A 94 2.72 -16.16 24.53
N GLY A 95 1.53 -16.02 23.92
CA GLY A 95 0.32 -15.59 24.62
C GLY A 95 -0.12 -14.16 24.32
N ASN A 96 0.59 -13.41 23.46
CA ASN A 96 0.19 -12.05 23.12
C ASN A 96 -1.22 -12.04 22.46
N PRO A 97 -2.21 -11.35 23.05
CA PRO A 97 -3.59 -11.37 22.57
C PRO A 97 -3.75 -10.69 21.20
N HIS A 98 -2.98 -9.64 20.94
CA HIS A 98 -2.98 -8.92 19.66
C HIS A 98 -2.41 -9.79 18.54
N ALA A 99 -1.29 -10.47 18.77
CA ALA A 99 -0.68 -11.39 17.83
C ALA A 99 -1.62 -12.57 17.51
N LYS A 100 -2.30 -13.14 18.52
CA LYS A 100 -3.33 -14.17 18.31
C LYS A 100 -4.46 -13.68 17.42
N ALA A 101 -4.95 -12.46 17.64
CA ALA A 101 -5.98 -11.86 16.81
C ALA A 101 -5.53 -11.63 15.36
N VAL A 102 -4.25 -11.28 15.15
CA VAL A 102 -3.67 -11.15 13.81
C VAL A 102 -3.63 -12.50 13.10
N VAL A 103 -3.11 -13.54 13.76
CA VAL A 103 -3.04 -14.89 13.19
C VAL A 103 -4.43 -15.44 12.85
N GLN A 104 -5.40 -15.24 13.74
CA GLN A 104 -6.79 -15.67 13.51
C GLN A 104 -7.41 -14.95 12.31
N SER A 105 -7.23 -13.63 12.20
CA SER A 105 -7.71 -12.82 11.08
C SER A 105 -7.14 -13.29 9.73
N TRP A 106 -5.85 -13.67 9.71
CA TRP A 106 -5.24 -14.25 8.51
C TRP A 106 -5.82 -15.63 8.17
N ALA A 107 -6.05 -16.49 9.18
CA ALA A 107 -6.66 -17.80 8.98
C ALA A 107 -8.11 -17.70 8.46
N ASP A 108 -8.87 -16.72 8.96
CA ASP A 108 -10.24 -16.43 8.52
C ASP A 108 -10.30 -15.65 7.19
N ALA A 109 -9.13 -15.36 6.60
CA ALA A 109 -8.98 -14.59 5.38
C ALA A 109 -9.70 -13.23 5.41
N GLU A 110 -9.76 -12.57 6.57
CA GLU A 110 -10.54 -11.33 6.77
C GLU A 110 -10.15 -10.23 5.77
N ARG A 111 -8.86 -10.12 5.42
CA ARG A 111 -8.41 -9.16 4.40
C ARG A 111 -9.10 -9.41 3.05
N PHE A 112 -9.31 -10.68 2.68
CA PHE A 112 -9.95 -11.05 1.42
C PHE A 112 -11.47 -10.85 1.52
N THR A 113 -12.10 -11.41 2.57
CA THR A 113 -13.57 -11.42 2.74
C THR A 113 -14.16 -10.05 3.09
N SER A 114 -13.36 -9.13 3.65
CA SER A 114 -13.79 -7.74 3.90
C SER A 114 -13.80 -6.85 2.65
N ARG A 115 -13.23 -7.31 1.53
CA ARG A 115 -13.23 -6.53 0.28
C ARG A 115 -14.55 -6.75 -0.47
N PRO A 116 -15.07 -5.73 -1.16
CA PRO A 116 -16.23 -5.91 -2.01
C PRO A 116 -16.01 -7.02 -3.03
N GLU A 117 -16.99 -7.91 -3.18
CA GLU A 117 -17.01 -8.89 -4.25
C GLU A 117 -17.09 -8.19 -5.61
N VAL A 118 -16.63 -8.89 -6.66
CA VAL A 118 -16.81 -8.41 -8.03
C VAL A 118 -18.30 -8.39 -8.35
N ALA A 119 -18.81 -7.25 -8.83
CA ALA A 119 -20.21 -7.11 -9.18
C ALA A 119 -20.61 -8.12 -10.27
N SER A 120 -21.80 -8.73 -10.14
CA SER A 120 -22.34 -9.67 -11.13
C SER A 120 -22.65 -9.02 -12.48
N SER A 121 -22.78 -7.70 -12.51
CA SER A 121 -22.93 -6.89 -13.72
C SER A 121 -22.14 -5.59 -13.56
N ILE A 122 -21.37 -5.22 -14.59
CA ILE A 122 -20.60 -3.98 -14.64
C ILE A 122 -21.04 -3.21 -15.87
N THR A 123 -21.69 -2.06 -15.66
CA THR A 123 -22.06 -1.14 -16.75
C THR A 123 -20.86 -0.24 -17.07
N VAL A 124 -20.47 -0.20 -18.34
CA VAL A 124 -19.30 0.56 -18.82
C VAL A 124 -19.65 1.36 -20.07
N THR A 125 -18.91 2.44 -20.32
CA THR A 125 -18.92 3.15 -21.59
C THR A 125 -17.79 2.61 -22.46
N VAL A 126 -18.10 2.21 -23.70
CA VAL A 126 -17.10 1.65 -24.62
C VAL A 126 -16.22 2.77 -25.19
N PHE A 127 -14.93 2.75 -24.88
CA PHE A 127 -13.90 3.48 -25.61
C PHE A 127 -13.31 2.57 -26.70
N LYS A 128 -13.83 2.67 -27.92
CA LYS A 128 -13.43 1.80 -29.04
C LYS A 128 -12.22 2.37 -29.78
N VAL A 129 -11.15 1.59 -29.87
CA VAL A 129 -10.04 1.81 -30.82
C VAL A 129 -10.24 0.86 -32.01
N PRO A 130 -10.36 1.36 -33.25
CA PRO A 130 -10.50 0.51 -34.43
C PRO A 130 -9.16 -0.13 -34.85
N GLY A 131 -9.25 -1.28 -35.51
CA GLY A 131 -8.10 -2.05 -35.97
C GLY A 131 -7.34 -2.74 -34.84
N GLU A 132 -6.06 -3.00 -35.06
CA GLU A 132 -5.14 -3.61 -34.08
C GLU A 132 -4.52 -2.55 -33.19
N THR A 133 -4.58 -2.72 -31.87
CA THR A 133 -3.83 -1.87 -30.93
C THR A 133 -2.53 -2.57 -30.54
N ASN A 134 -1.39 -2.02 -30.96
CA ASN A 134 -0.07 -2.47 -30.53
C ASN A 134 0.29 -1.81 -29.20
N THR A 135 1.17 -2.42 -28.41
CA THR A 135 1.70 -1.81 -27.18
C THR A 135 2.44 -0.50 -27.44
N ASP A 136 3.06 -0.32 -28.62
CA ASP A 136 3.72 0.94 -28.99
C ASP A 136 2.72 2.08 -29.22
N ASP A 137 1.46 1.77 -29.55
CA ASP A 137 0.38 2.78 -29.58
C ASP A 137 0.03 3.29 -28.18
N LEU A 138 0.21 2.47 -27.14
CA LEU A 138 -0.16 2.77 -25.76
C LEU A 138 1.02 3.30 -24.93
N SER A 139 2.24 2.87 -25.25
CA SER A 139 3.49 3.23 -24.58
C SER A 139 4.60 3.33 -25.64
N PRO A 140 4.65 4.44 -26.41
CA PRO A 140 5.55 4.57 -27.55
C PRO A 140 7.04 4.48 -27.15
N ALA A 141 7.85 3.85 -27.99
CA ALA A 141 9.29 3.70 -27.78
C ALA A 141 10.04 5.04 -27.57
N PRO A 142 9.76 6.14 -28.30
CA PRO A 142 10.43 7.43 -28.07
C PRO A 142 10.20 8.02 -26.67
N ASP A 143 9.14 7.60 -25.98
CA ASP A 143 8.74 8.09 -24.66
C ASP A 143 9.14 7.12 -23.53
N ALA A 144 9.90 6.07 -23.85
CA ALA A 144 10.31 5.05 -22.89
C ALA A 144 11.05 5.62 -21.65
N TRP A 145 11.73 6.76 -21.81
CA TRP A 145 12.43 7.47 -20.72
C TRP A 145 11.48 7.94 -19.61
N SER A 146 10.19 8.17 -19.92
CA SER A 146 9.18 8.66 -18.97
C SER A 146 8.41 7.55 -18.26
N ARG A 147 8.58 6.27 -18.66
CA ARG A 147 7.81 5.12 -18.13
C ARG A 147 7.73 5.02 -16.59
N PRO A 148 8.78 5.33 -15.81
CA PRO A 148 8.69 5.29 -14.35
C PRO A 148 7.72 6.33 -13.76
N ASP A 149 7.45 7.43 -14.47
CA ASP A 149 6.49 8.46 -14.09
C ASP A 149 5.14 8.19 -14.78
N ILE A 150 4.27 7.47 -14.09
CA ILE A 150 2.98 7.00 -14.64
C ILE A 150 2.12 8.18 -15.15
N PRO A 151 1.85 9.27 -14.38
CA PRO A 151 1.09 10.41 -14.88
C PRO A 151 1.72 11.05 -16.12
N LEU A 152 3.03 11.29 -16.13
CA LEU A 152 3.71 11.90 -17.28
C LEU A 152 3.64 11.01 -18.52
N HIS A 153 3.96 9.72 -18.37
CA HIS A 153 3.97 8.77 -19.48
C HIS A 153 2.58 8.55 -20.08
N SER A 154 1.53 8.63 -19.26
CA SER A 154 0.15 8.45 -19.72
C SER A 154 -0.28 9.46 -20.79
N LEU A 155 0.37 10.64 -20.84
CA LEU A 155 0.12 11.66 -21.87
C LEU A 155 0.57 11.22 -23.28
N ALA A 156 1.40 10.18 -23.39
CA ALA A 156 1.86 9.64 -24.66
C ALA A 156 0.96 8.53 -25.23
N MET A 157 0.00 8.01 -24.43
CA MET A 157 -0.93 6.96 -24.86
C MET A 157 -1.78 7.46 -26.03
N LEU A 158 -1.76 6.74 -27.15
CA LEU A 158 -2.51 7.06 -28.36
C LEU A 158 -2.24 8.47 -28.92
N LYS A 159 -1.02 9.00 -28.72
CA LYS A 159 -0.66 10.36 -29.18
C LYS A 159 -0.56 10.54 -30.70
N ASN A 160 -0.44 9.44 -31.45
CA ASN A 160 -0.40 9.44 -32.90
C ASN A 160 -1.80 9.22 -33.48
N THR A 161 -2.16 9.97 -34.51
CA THR A 161 -3.49 9.83 -35.14
C THR A 161 -3.66 8.44 -35.75
N ARG A 162 -4.87 7.87 -35.63
CA ARG A 162 -5.22 6.56 -36.17
C ARG A 162 -6.44 6.65 -37.08
N ASP A 163 -6.38 5.94 -38.19
CA ASP A 163 -7.49 5.90 -39.16
C ASP A 163 -8.74 5.29 -38.52
N GLY A 164 -9.87 5.97 -38.73
CA GLY A 164 -11.18 5.56 -38.21
C GLY A 164 -11.37 5.78 -36.71
N ALA A 165 -10.37 6.29 -35.98
CA ALA A 165 -10.53 6.61 -34.56
C ALA A 165 -11.53 7.76 -34.37
N ALA A 166 -12.45 7.61 -33.43
CA ALA A 166 -13.43 8.64 -33.08
C ALA A 166 -12.83 9.78 -32.23
N PHE A 167 -11.54 9.71 -31.91
CA PHE A 167 -10.79 10.67 -31.12
C PHE A 167 -9.61 11.20 -31.93
N LYS A 168 -9.17 12.43 -31.60
CA LYS A 168 -7.90 13.00 -32.06
C LYS A 168 -7.05 13.29 -30.83
N PRO A 169 -5.74 13.00 -30.87
CA PRO A 169 -4.82 13.24 -29.76
C PRO A 169 -4.77 14.71 -29.32
#